data_AF-N4X2I2-F1
#
_entry.id   AF-N4X2I2-F1
#
_cell.length_a   1.000
_cell.length_b   1.000
_cell.length_c   1.000
_cell.angle_alpha   90.00
_cell.angle_beta   90.00
_cell.angle_gamma   90.00
#
_symmetry.space_group_name_H-M   'P 1'
#
loop_
_entity.id
_entity.type
_entity.pdbx_description
1 polymer ?
#
loop_
_entity_poly.entity_id
_entity_poly.type
_entity_poly.pdbx_seq_one_letter_code
_entity_poly.pdbx_strand_id
1 'polypeptide(L)'
;PIGKNQERGPFKINDDGDLVFAAGGLTGDVGFQACPGAVGGGWKIWLSGVDKPAGSEGCTPFTMKALKETEPKKCLYSSAPA
;
A
#
# COMPACT_ATOMS: atom_id res chain seq x y z
N PRO A 1 7.90 7.23 -16.23
CA PRO A 1 6.65 8.00 -15.99
C PRO A 1 5.71 7.22 -15.08
N ILE A 2 5.07 7.86 -14.11
CA ILE A 2 3.98 7.19 -13.36
C ILE A 2 2.67 7.32 -14.16
N GLY A 3 1.82 6.31 -14.07
CA GLY A 3 0.51 6.29 -14.73
C GLY A 3 -0.48 7.29 -14.13
N LYS A 4 -1.56 7.58 -14.86
CA LYS A 4 -2.65 8.44 -14.36
C LYS A 4 -3.17 7.90 -13.02
N ASN A 5 -3.32 8.78 -12.02
CA ASN A 5 -3.76 8.47 -10.64
C ASN A 5 -2.82 7.54 -9.86
N GLN A 6 -1.56 7.42 -10.28
CA GLN A 6 -0.53 6.82 -9.44
C GLN A 6 0.11 7.91 -8.58
N GLU A 7 0.29 7.62 -7.30
CA GLU A 7 0.99 8.50 -6.37
C GLU A 7 2.17 7.77 -5.76
N ARG A 8 3.29 8.47 -5.56
CA ARG A 8 4.50 7.94 -4.90
C ARG A 8 4.60 8.35 -3.44
N GLY A 9 3.60 9.06 -2.93
CA GLY A 9 3.62 9.72 -1.64
C GLY A 9 2.73 10.97 -1.65
N PRO A 10 2.63 11.65 -0.51
CA PRO A 10 3.40 11.39 0.71
C PRO A 10 2.90 10.19 1.52
N PHE A 11 3.84 9.44 2.11
CA PHE A 11 3.58 8.48 3.19
C PHE A 11 4.05 9.10 4.51
N LYS A 12 3.37 8.82 5.62
CA LYS A 12 3.80 9.23 6.96
C LYS A 12 3.47 8.15 8.00
N ILE A 13 4.00 8.32 9.20
CA ILE A 13 3.58 7.58 10.40
C ILE A 13 2.64 8.50 11.18
N ASN A 14 1.44 8.05 11.52
CA ASN A 14 0.48 8.82 12.31
C ASN A 14 0.76 8.72 13.82
N ASP A 15 -0.07 9.37 14.64
CA ASP A 15 0.10 9.41 16.10
C ASP A 15 -0.06 8.03 16.77
N ASP A 16 -0.73 7.09 16.09
CA ASP A 16 -0.90 5.70 16.54
C ASP A 16 0.27 4.78 16.14
N GLY A 17 1.28 5.32 15.47
CA GLY A 17 2.42 4.56 14.96
C GLY A 17 2.13 3.74 13.70
N ASP A 18 1.04 4.06 12.99
CA ASP A 18 0.65 3.39 11.76
C ASP A 18 1.24 4.12 10.55
N LEU A 19 1.77 3.36 9.59
CA LEU A 19 2.04 3.85 8.26
C LEU A 19 0.70 4.19 7.59
N VAL A 20 0.59 5.40 7.09
CA VAL A 20 -0.57 5.91 6.35
C VAL A 20 -0.11 6.67 5.12
N PHE A 21 -0.99 6.76 4.15
CA PHE A 21 -0.82 7.62 2.98
C PHE A 21 -1.39 9.01 3.28
N ALA A 22 -0.49 9.99 3.40
CA ALA A 22 -0.82 11.40 3.61
C ALA A 22 -1.08 12.07 2.27
N ALA A 23 -2.10 11.59 1.55
CA ALA A 23 -2.43 11.97 0.19
C ALA A 23 -2.30 13.49 -0.04
N GLY A 24 -1.50 13.87 -1.04
CA GLY A 24 -1.18 15.26 -1.38
C GLY A 24 -2.33 16.00 -2.08
N GLY A 25 -3.55 15.88 -1.55
CA GLY A 25 -4.77 16.42 -2.14
C GLY A 25 -6.09 15.80 -1.63
N LEU A 26 -6.04 14.71 -0.86
CA LEU A 26 -7.24 14.17 -0.18
C LEU A 26 -7.28 14.65 1.27
N THR A 27 -8.48 14.70 1.86
CA THR A 27 -8.64 15.09 3.26
C THR A 27 -8.33 13.91 4.18
N GLY A 28 -7.24 14.01 4.93
CA GLY A 28 -6.90 13.09 6.02
C GLY A 28 -5.99 11.92 5.61
N ASP A 29 -5.82 11.01 6.56
CA ASP A 29 -4.92 9.87 6.44
C ASP A 29 -5.64 8.71 5.75
N VAL A 30 -5.06 8.18 4.68
CA VAL A 30 -5.60 7.04 3.95
C VAL A 30 -4.85 5.78 4.37
N GLY A 31 -5.61 4.78 4.81
CA GLY A 31 -5.07 3.47 5.19
C GLY A 31 -4.87 2.54 4.00
N PHE A 32 -4.81 1.24 4.29
CA PHE A 32 -4.52 0.21 3.30
C PHE A 32 -5.57 -0.90 3.31
N GLN A 33 -5.65 -1.60 2.18
CA GLN A 33 -6.44 -2.81 2.01
C GLN A 33 -5.62 -3.85 1.24
N ALA A 34 -5.77 -5.12 1.63
CA ALA A 34 -5.10 -6.24 1.00
C ALA A 34 -6.11 -6.96 0.11
N CYS A 35 -5.82 -7.05 -1.19
CA CYS A 35 -6.65 -7.76 -2.15
C CYS A 35 -5.93 -9.04 -2.64
N PRO A 36 -6.61 -10.18 -2.77
CA PRO A 36 -6.00 -11.43 -3.23
C PRO A 36 -5.54 -11.35 -4.69
N GLY A 37 -4.68 -12.31 -5.07
CA GLY A 37 -4.26 -12.50 -6.47
C GLY A 37 -2.98 -11.76 -6.85
N ALA A 38 -2.02 -11.65 -5.93
CA ALA A 38 -0.65 -11.34 -6.32
C ALA A 38 0.04 -12.57 -6.92
N VAL A 39 1.14 -12.34 -7.64
CA VAL A 39 2.00 -13.41 -8.17
C VAL A 39 2.41 -14.35 -7.03
N GLY A 40 2.30 -15.66 -7.26
CA GLY A 40 2.60 -16.67 -6.24
C GLY A 40 1.52 -16.88 -5.18
N GLY A 41 0.29 -16.39 -5.40
CA GLY A 41 -0.84 -16.57 -4.48
C GLY A 41 -0.86 -15.62 -3.28
N GLY A 42 -0.07 -14.54 -3.34
CA GLY A 42 -0.01 -13.52 -2.30
C GLY A 42 -1.10 -12.45 -2.39
N TRP A 43 -0.89 -11.36 -1.67
CA TRP A 43 -1.78 -10.20 -1.60
C TRP A 43 -1.21 -8.99 -2.34
N LYS A 44 -2.06 -8.27 -3.06
CA LYS A 44 -1.80 -6.94 -3.62
C LYS A 44 -2.22 -5.90 -2.58
N ILE A 45 -1.32 -4.98 -2.24
CA ILE A 45 -1.62 -3.91 -1.29
C ILE A 45 -2.07 -2.67 -2.04
N TRP A 46 -3.20 -2.10 -1.63
CA TRP A 46 -3.79 -0.90 -2.20
C TRP A 46 -4.13 0.11 -1.10
N LEU A 47 -4.29 1.38 -1.49
CA LEU A 47 -4.91 2.39 -0.62
C LEU A 47 -6.37 2.00 -0.35
N SER A 48 -6.84 2.26 0.87
CA SER A 48 -8.25 2.09 1.22
C SER A 48 -9.12 3.19 0.56
N GLY A 49 -10.45 3.01 0.59
CA GLY A 49 -11.42 4.00 0.08
C GLY A 49 -11.93 3.73 -1.34
N VAL A 50 -11.41 2.72 -2.03
CA VAL A 50 -11.96 2.21 -3.30
C VAL A 50 -12.29 0.73 -3.13
N ASP A 51 -13.54 0.33 -3.35
CA ASP A 51 -13.99 -1.06 -3.10
C ASP A 51 -13.32 -2.12 -3.98
N LYS A 52 -13.03 -1.76 -5.24
CA LYS A 52 -12.43 -2.66 -6.25
C LYS A 52 -11.23 -2.03 -6.93
N PRO A 53 -10.11 -1.83 -6.22
CA PRO A 53 -8.95 -1.14 -6.77
C PRO A 53 -8.36 -1.96 -7.93
N ALA A 54 -8.30 -1.32 -9.10
CA ALA A 54 -7.91 -1.95 -10.38
C ALA A 54 -8.70 -3.24 -10.69
N GLY A 55 -9.97 -3.31 -10.29
CA GLY A 55 -10.82 -4.49 -10.50
C GLY A 55 -10.53 -5.66 -9.57
N SER A 56 -9.69 -5.49 -8.55
CA SER A 56 -9.45 -6.52 -7.53
C SER A 56 -10.70 -6.69 -6.66
N GLU A 57 -11.06 -7.94 -6.34
CA GLU A 57 -12.19 -8.27 -5.48
C GLU A 57 -11.74 -9.00 -4.21
N GLY A 58 -12.60 -9.05 -3.19
CA GLY A 58 -12.31 -9.76 -1.93
C GLY A 58 -11.25 -9.06 -1.06
N CYS A 59 -11.16 -7.74 -1.16
CA CYS A 59 -10.20 -6.96 -0.39
C CYS A 59 -10.58 -6.92 1.09
N THR A 60 -9.59 -7.06 1.98
CA THR A 60 -9.77 -6.95 3.42
C THR A 60 -9.02 -5.73 3.98
N PRO A 61 -9.64 -4.92 4.85
CA PRO A 61 -8.96 -3.78 5.48
C PRO A 61 -7.89 -4.28 6.46
N PHE A 62 -6.78 -3.57 6.55
CA PHE A 62 -5.75 -3.83 7.55
C PHE A 62 -4.98 -2.56 7.90
N THR A 63 -4.34 -2.59 9.07
CA THR A 63 -3.48 -1.51 9.56
C THR A 63 -2.01 -1.88 9.36
N MET A 64 -1.22 -0.96 8.82
CA MET A 64 0.22 -1.14 8.65
C MET A 64 0.97 -0.52 9.83
N LYS A 65 1.51 -1.33 10.73
CA LYS A 65 2.40 -0.82 11.79
C LYS A 65 3.77 -0.50 11.22
N ALA A 66 4.27 0.71 11.49
CA ALA A 66 5.63 1.09 11.16
C ALA A 66 6.57 0.75 12.32
N LEU A 67 7.48 -0.19 12.10
CA LEU A 67 8.50 -0.58 13.07
C LEU A 67 9.86 -0.07 12.61
N LYS A 68 10.63 0.53 13.52
CA LYS A 68 12.00 0.97 13.23
C LYS A 68 12.90 -0.25 13.19
N GLU A 69 13.46 -0.53 12.02
CA GLU A 69 14.47 -1.57 11.84
C GLU A 69 15.87 -0.99 12.04
N THR A 70 16.67 -1.61 12.89
CA THR A 70 18.07 -1.21 13.14
C THR A 70 19.02 -1.74 12.08
N GLU A 71 18.68 -2.87 11.45
CA GLU A 71 19.45 -3.50 10.39
C GLU A 71 18.65 -3.60 9.08
N PRO A 72 18.79 -2.65 8.15
CA PRO A 72 18.00 -2.63 6.93
C PRO A 72 18.16 -3.92 6.11
N LYS A 73 17.06 -4.61 5.86
CA LYS A 73 17.04 -5.77 4.96
C LYS A 73 16.89 -5.28 3.52
N LYS A 74 17.85 -5.67 2.67
CA LYS A 74 17.78 -5.38 1.23
C LYS A 74 16.96 -6.47 0.57
N CYS A 75 15.89 -6.07 -0.10
CA CYS A 75 15.08 -6.96 -0.94
C CYS A 75 15.30 -6.61 -2.40
N LEU A 76 15.35 -7.63 -3.25
CA LEU A 76 15.28 -7.44 -4.69
C LEU A 76 13.84 -7.71 -5.13
N TYR A 77 13.35 -6.90 -6.05
CA TYR A 77 12.10 -7.22 -6.73
C TYR A 77 12.30 -8.51 -7.52
N SER A 78 11.41 -9.48 -7.35
CA SER A 78 11.29 -10.57 -8.31
C SER A 78 11.00 -9.95 -9.68
N SER A 79 11.68 -10.39 -10.73
CA SER A 79 11.30 -10.07 -12.09
C SER A 79 9.91 -10.63 -12.36
N ALA A 80 8.86 -9.82 -12.18
CA ALA A 80 7.52 -10.20 -12.59
C ALA A 80 7.51 -10.32 -14.12
N PRO A 81 6.94 -11.39 -14.71
CA PRO A 81 6.69 -11.39 -16.16
C PRO A 81 5.77 -10.22 -16.51
N ALA A 82 6.03 -9.62 -17.67
CA ALA A 82 5.29 -8.50 -18.23
C ALA A 82 3.81 -8.83 -18.48
#